data_AF-A0A850HV97-F1
#
_entry.id   AF-A0A850HV97-F1
#
_cell.length_a   1.000
_cell.length_b   1.000
_cell.length_c   1.000
_cell.angle_alpha   90.00
_cell.angle_beta   90.00
_cell.angle_gamma   90.00
#
_symmetry.space_group_name_H-M   'P 1'
#
loop_
_entity.id
_entity.type
_entity.pdbx_description
1 polymer ?
#
loop_
_entity_poly.entity_id
_entity_poly.type
_entity_poly.pdbx_seq_one_letter_code
_entity_poly.pdbx_strand_id
1 'polypeptide(L)'
;MNDEAVDICDELSRFSDTQAALLTSRGLVYLTDLKLEGNRHGTIVAASYADAESVARARGRGERVIGRMAHGFLHGLRRCLLQTVRGTVRACA
;
A
#
# COMPACT_ATOMS: atom_id res chain seq x y z
N MET A 1 24.87 0.78 -11.74
CA MET A 1 23.49 0.29 -11.93
C MET A 1 22.62 1.23 -11.13
N ASN A 2 21.79 2.03 -11.79
CA ASN A 2 20.90 2.96 -11.10
C ASN A 2 19.87 2.13 -10.34
N ASP A 3 19.99 2.12 -9.01
CA ASP A 3 18.87 1.97 -8.08
C ASP A 3 17.91 3.13 -8.33
N GLU A 4 17.20 3.12 -9.46
CA GLU A 4 15.95 3.85 -9.55
C GLU A 4 15.05 3.17 -8.54
N ALA A 5 15.02 3.72 -7.33
CA ALA A 5 14.09 3.33 -6.31
C ALA A 5 12.71 3.34 -6.96
N VAL A 6 12.20 2.16 -7.31
CA VAL A 6 10.88 2.04 -7.90
C VAL A 6 9.92 2.53 -6.83
N ASP A 7 9.52 3.79 -6.98
CA ASP A 7 8.81 4.58 -5.98
C ASP A 7 7.49 3.89 -5.64
N ILE A 8 7.31 3.35 -4.44
CA ILE A 8 6.08 2.60 -4.16
C ILE A 8 4.89 3.57 -4.21
N CYS A 9 3.92 3.32 -5.08
CA CYS A 9 2.73 4.16 -5.13
C CYS A 9 1.75 3.73 -4.03
N ASP A 10 1.89 4.37 -2.87
CA ASP A 10 0.96 4.24 -1.75
C ASP A 10 -0.07 5.37 -1.79
N GLU A 11 -1.24 5.13 -2.38
CA GLU A 11 -2.30 6.14 -2.43
C GLU A 11 -2.82 6.53 -1.06
N LEU A 12 -2.81 5.62 -0.09
CA LEU A 12 -3.20 5.91 1.28
C LEU A 12 -2.35 6.99 1.94
N SER A 13 -1.10 7.19 1.50
CA SER A 13 -0.24 8.28 1.98
C SER A 13 -0.82 9.68 1.72
N ARG A 14 -1.72 9.81 0.74
CA ARG A 14 -2.41 11.08 0.40
C ARG A 14 -3.56 11.41 1.34
N PHE A 15 -3.94 10.48 2.22
CA PHE A 15 -5.07 10.62 3.12
C PHE A 15 -4.59 10.75 4.57
N SER A 16 -5.34 11.54 5.35
CA SER A 16 -5.20 11.51 6.81
C SER A 16 -5.52 10.13 7.37
N ASP A 17 -5.04 9.83 8.58
CA ASP A 17 -5.26 8.55 9.27
C ASP A 17 -6.75 8.20 9.36
N THR A 18 -7.60 9.18 9.68
CA THR A 18 -9.05 9.00 9.78
C THR A 18 -9.68 8.68 8.42
N GLN A 19 -9.25 9.35 7.36
CA GLN A 19 -9.73 9.09 6.00
C GLN A 19 -9.27 7.71 5.51
N ALA A 20 -8.00 7.36 5.73
CA ALA A 20 -7.46 6.06 5.40
C ALA A 20 -8.23 4.95 6.12
N ALA A 21 -8.48 5.10 7.43
CA ALA A 21 -9.25 4.14 8.21
C ALA A 21 -10.70 3.99 7.70
N LEU A 22 -11.34 5.09 7.29
CA LEU A 22 -12.68 5.08 6.70
C LEU A 22 -12.72 4.39 5.33
N LEU A 23 -11.73 4.64 4.47
CA LEU A 23 -11.63 3.99 3.16
C LEU A 23 -11.41 2.47 3.33
N THR A 24 -10.53 2.08 4.25
CA THR A 24 -10.28 0.66 4.53
C THR A 24 -11.49 -0.01 5.18
N SER A 25 -12.22 0.66 6.10
CA SER A 25 -13.43 0.09 6.72
C SER A 25 -14.54 -0.17 5.69
N ARG A 26 -14.57 0.62 4.62
CA ARG A 26 -15.48 0.43 3.47
C ARG A 26 -14.98 -0.58 2.44
N GLY A 27 -13.81 -1.18 2.64
CA GLY A 27 -13.24 -2.16 1.72
C GLY A 27 -12.80 -1.57 0.38
N LEU A 28 -12.50 -0.27 0.34
CA LEU A 28 -12.13 0.47 -0.88
C LEU A 28 -10.61 0.50 -1.12
N VAL A 29 -9.82 -0.14 -0.27
CA VAL A 29 -8.36 -0.13 -0.38
C VAL A 29 -7.88 -1.50 -0.80
N TYR A 30 -7.08 -1.53 -1.86
CA TYR A 30 -6.47 -2.72 -2.42
C TYR A 30 -4.95 -2.66 -2.26
N LEU A 31 -4.35 -3.79 -1.90
CA LEU A 31 -2.90 -3.95 -1.80
C LEU A 31 -2.35 -4.34 -3.18
N THR A 32 -1.24 -3.72 -3.56
CA THR A 32 -0.46 -4.11 -4.73
C THR A 32 0.89 -4.65 -4.31
N ASP A 33 1.39 -5.64 -5.05
CA ASP A 33 2.74 -6.14 -4.92
C ASP A 33 3.52 -5.78 -6.18
N LEU A 34 4.66 -5.11 -6.01
CA LEU A 34 5.63 -4.94 -7.07
C LEU A 34 6.55 -6.16 -7.07
N LYS A 35 6.57 -6.90 -8.19
CA LYS A 35 7.45 -8.07 -8.43
C LYS A 35 8.96 -7.81 -8.28
N LEU A 36 9.37 -6.60 -7.91
CA LEU A 36 10.77 -6.28 -7.66
C LEU A 36 11.16 -6.83 -6.29
N GLU A 37 12.16 -7.72 -6.30
CA GLU A 37 12.79 -8.37 -5.16
C GLU A 37 12.79 -7.47 -3.90
N GLY A 38 11.90 -7.74 -2.94
CA GLY A 38 11.97 -7.06 -1.63
C GLY A 38 10.67 -6.69 -0.91
N ASN A 39 9.55 -7.42 -1.10
CA ASN A 39 8.33 -7.22 -0.29
C ASN A 39 7.78 -5.77 -0.32
N ARG A 40 7.86 -5.10 -1.47
CA ARG A 40 7.40 -3.70 -1.62
C ARG A 40 5.92 -3.67 -1.97
N HIS A 41 5.10 -3.33 -0.98
CA HIS A 41 3.66 -3.28 -1.10
C HIS A 41 3.14 -1.86 -1.29
N GLY A 42 2.34 -1.62 -2.33
CA GLY A 42 1.64 -0.37 -2.58
C GLY A 42 0.15 -0.45 -2.23
N THR A 43 -0.56 0.67 -2.39
CA THR A 43 -2.01 0.72 -2.20
C THR A 43 -2.72 1.45 -3.35
N ILE A 44 -3.93 0.98 -3.65
CA ILE A 44 -4.86 1.59 -4.59
C ILE A 44 -6.20 1.79 -3.90
N VAL A 45 -6.78 2.98 -3.99
CA VAL A 45 -8.15 3.25 -3.58
C VAL A 45 -9.07 3.09 -4.78
N ALA A 46 -9.98 2.12 -4.73
CA ALA A 46 -10.88 1.81 -5.84
C ALA A 46 -12.23 1.28 -5.34
N ALA A 47 -13.28 1.45 -6.16
CA ALA A 47 -14.63 0.97 -5.85
C ALA A 47 -14.77 -0.55 -6.00
N SER A 48 -13.95 -1.17 -6.86
CA SER A 48 -13.97 -2.60 -7.13
C SER A 48 -12.59 -3.17 -7.42
N TYR A 49 -12.46 -4.50 -7.40
CA TYR A 49 -11.20 -5.18 -7.76
C TYR A 49 -10.84 -4.94 -9.23
N ALA A 50 -11.83 -4.93 -10.13
CA ALA A 50 -11.62 -4.66 -11.55
C ALA A 50 -11.08 -3.25 -11.80
N ASP A 51 -11.59 -2.25 -11.06
CA ASP A 51 -11.07 -0.89 -11.10
C ASP A 51 -9.64 -0.83 -10.56
N ALA A 52 -9.35 -1.53 -9.46
CA ALA A 52 -8.00 -1.61 -8.92
C ALA A 52 -7.01 -2.23 -9.90
N GLU A 53 -7.39 -3.30 -10.61
CA GLU A 53 -6.57 -3.91 -11.66
C GLU A 53 -6.36 -2.97 -12.85
N SER A 54 -7.40 -2.26 -13.27
CA SER A 54 -7.31 -1.26 -14.33
C SER A 54 -6.30 -0.16 -13.98
N VAL A 55 -6.37 0.36 -12.74
CA VAL A 55 -5.42 1.36 -12.23
C VAL A 55 -3.99 0.80 -12.17
N ALA A 56 -3.79 -0.41 -11.65
CA ALA A 56 -2.48 -1.05 -11.59
C ALA A 56 -1.87 -1.22 -13.00
N ARG A 57 -2.67 -1.64 -13.98
CA ARG A 57 -2.24 -1.74 -15.38
C ARG A 57 -1.90 -0.38 -15.98
N ALA A 58 -2.74 0.63 -15.75
CA ALA A 58 -2.55 1.99 -16.27
C ALA A 58 -1.27 2.65 -15.72
N ARG A 59 -0.86 2.33 -14.49
CA ARG A 59 0.40 2.80 -13.91
C ARG A 59 1.63 2.21 -14.61
N GLY A 60 1.50 1.05 -15.27
CA GLY A 60 2.55 0.48 -16.12
C GLY A 60 3.79 -0.03 -15.38
N ARG A 61 3.69 -0.30 -14.07
CA ARG A 61 4.85 -0.59 -13.20
C ARG A 61 5.10 -2.07 -12.93
N GLY A 62 4.31 -2.93 -13.56
CA GLY A 62 4.34 -4.37 -13.30
C GLY A 62 3.80 -4.77 -11.92
N GLU A 63 3.09 -3.87 -11.24
CA GLU A 63 2.44 -4.17 -9.96
C GLU A 63 1.16 -4.99 -10.15
N ARG A 64 0.89 -5.92 -9.23
CA ARG A 64 -0.30 -6.77 -9.25
C ARG A 64 -1.16 -6.52 -8.02
N VAL A 65 -2.48 -6.42 -8.22
CA VAL A 65 -3.42 -6.37 -7.09
C VAL A 65 -3.50 -7.73 -6.41
N ILE A 66 -3.04 -7.81 -5.16
CA ILE A 66 -2.97 -9.06 -4.40
C ILE A 66 -4.17 -9.28 -3.48
N GLY A 67 -4.95 -8.24 -3.18
CA GLY A 67 -6.16 -8.38 -2.37
C GLY A 67 -6.69 -7.06 -1.82
N ARG A 68 -7.78 -7.15 -1.06
CA ARG A 68 -8.33 -6.02 -0.30
C ARG A 68 -7.61 -5.89 1.04
N MET A 69 -7.33 -4.65 1.42
CA MET A 69 -6.77 -4.34 2.73
C MET A 69 -7.83 -4.58 3.80
N ALA A 70 -7.51 -5.40 4.81
CA ALA A 70 -8.40 -5.63 5.94
C ALA A 70 -8.49 -4.40 6.85
N HIS A 71 -9.67 -4.15 7.40
CA HIS A 71 -9.85 -3.12 8.42
C HIS A 71 -8.97 -3.44 9.65
N GLY A 72 -8.30 -2.42 10.20
CA GLY A 72 -7.35 -2.58 11.31
C GLY A 72 -5.89 -2.87 10.90
N PHE A 73 -5.63 -3.31 9.66
CA PHE A 73 -4.27 -3.57 9.16
C PHE A 73 -3.40 -2.29 9.12
N LEU A 74 -4.03 -1.14 8.82
CA LEU A 74 -3.41 0.19 8.85
C LEU A 74 -2.80 0.57 10.22
N HIS A 75 -3.47 0.21 11.32
CA HIS A 75 -3.00 0.59 12.66
C HIS A 75 -1.72 -0.15 13.05
N GLY A 76 -1.54 -1.39 12.60
CA GLY A 76 -0.32 -2.17 12.82
C GLY A 76 0.83 -1.75 11.91
N LEU A 77 0.57 -1.71 10.60
CA LEU A 77 1.62 -1.45 9.60
C LEU A 77 2.11 -0.02 9.59
N ARG A 78 1.23 0.98 9.71
CA ARG A 78 1.65 2.39 9.69
C ARG A 78 2.46 2.75 10.93
N ARG A 79 2.15 2.12 12.08
CA ARG A 79 2.95 2.24 13.31
C ARG A 79 4.34 1.66 13.13
N CYS A 80 4.45 0.47 12.52
CA CYS A 80 5.73 -0.18 12.26
C CYS A 80 6.56 0.56 11.16
N LEU A 81 5.91 1.02 10.09
CA LEU A 81 6.55 1.78 8.99
C LEU A 81 7.01 3.17 9.43
N LEU A 82 6.18 3.94 10.16
CA LEU A 82 6.58 5.26 10.68
C LEU A 82 7.70 5.16 11.73
N GLN A 83 7.78 4.07 12.50
CA GLN A 83 8.90 3.80 13.40
C GLN A 83 10.19 3.48 12.63
N THR A 84 10.08 2.73 11.53
CA THR A 84 11.22 2.36 10.69
C THR A 84 11.83 3.59 9.98
N VAL A 85 10.99 4.50 9.47
CA VAL A 85 11.45 5.77 8.84
C VAL A 85 12.07 6.74 9.87
N ARG A 86 11.68 6.66 11.14
CA ARG A 86 12.31 7.42 12.26
C ARG A 86 13.52 6.72 12.88
N GLY A 87 14.05 5.67 12.26
CA GLY A 87 15.28 4.99 12.69
C GLY A 87 15.12 4.08 13.91
N THR A 88 13.90 3.69 14.29
CA THR A 88 13.67 2.73 15.37
C THR A 88 13.11 1.44 14.78
N VAL A 89 13.99 0.47 14.51
CA VAL A 89 13.59 -0.89 14.17
C VAL A 89 12.98 -1.52 15.42
N ARG A 90 11.66 -1.69 15.43
CA ARG A 90 11.01 -2.66 16.32
C ARG A 90 10.18 -3.59 15.45
N ALA A 91 10.66 -4.82 15.33
CA ALA A 91 9.91 -5.91 14.71
C ALA A 91 8.55 -6.03 15.42
N CYS A 92 7.47 -5.86 14.68
CA CYS A 92 6.13 -6.18 15.16
C CYS A 92 5.96 -7.70 15.04
N ALA A 93 5.72 -8.37 16.17
CA ALA A 93 5.45 -9.81 16.30
C ALA A 93 4.07 -10.20 15.76
#